data_AF-A0A0K8J921-F1
#
_entry.id   AF-A0A0K8J921-F1
#
_cell.length_a   1.000
_cell.length_b   1.000
_cell.length_c   1.000
_cell.angle_alpha   90.00
_cell.angle_beta   90.00
_cell.angle_gamma   90.00
#
_symmetry.space_group_name_H-M   'P 1'
#
loop_
_entity.id
_entity.type
_entity.pdbx_description
1 polymer ?
#
loop_
_entity_poly.entity_id
_entity_poly.type
_entity_poly.pdbx_seq_one_letter_code
_entity_poly.pdbx_strand_id
1 'polypeptide(L)'
;MKLPKKGKEDSSNKEKRLRKSEVLTSKGLELFDTLRQVRIKEAKAEGVPPYIIFSDKTLMDMCIKLPFDKTEMLSVTGVGEYKYEKYGQIFISAIRKFMNDTKENLFYQGAIENLEEKSVSKSKHIRKVDFYLTDEMKQNIKPLGKVTISQFVDHLNGLRDEKLMKRLTATSLTSILKEEGYLKEEFNRLLGRNTVTVTDKGEELGMSLQTRISDKGNEYSVVIYDDKAQEYLIFLIDRLGSYQE
;
A
#
# COMPACT_ATOMS: atom_id res chain seq x y z
N MET A 1 -36.07 -36.09 6.19
CA MET A 1 -36.00 -34.63 6.46
C MET A 1 -34.58 -34.15 6.26
N LYS A 2 -34.33 -33.29 5.26
CA LYS A 2 -33.02 -32.71 4.99
C LYS A 2 -32.85 -31.44 5.83
N LEU A 3 -31.86 -31.42 6.71
CA LEU A 3 -31.46 -30.25 7.50
C LEU A 3 -30.82 -29.19 6.57
N PRO A 4 -31.14 -27.90 6.72
CA PRO A 4 -30.58 -26.85 5.87
C PRO A 4 -29.13 -26.54 6.27
N LYS A 5 -28.26 -26.41 5.26
CA LYS A 5 -26.88 -25.92 5.41
C LYS A 5 -26.92 -24.43 5.74
N LYS A 6 -26.49 -24.04 6.94
CA LYS A 6 -26.28 -22.63 7.31
C LYS A 6 -25.02 -22.13 6.59
N GLY A 7 -25.21 -21.10 5.77
CA GLY A 7 -24.19 -20.51 4.90
C GLY A 7 -23.04 -19.89 5.67
N LYS A 8 -21.87 -19.93 5.05
CA LYS A 8 -20.67 -19.21 5.47
C LYS A 8 -20.95 -17.71 5.39
N GLU A 9 -20.76 -17.02 6.51
CA GLU A 9 -20.65 -15.55 6.54
C GLU A 9 -19.31 -15.16 5.90
N ASP A 10 -19.36 -14.67 4.67
CA ASP A 10 -18.25 -13.95 4.05
C ASP A 10 -18.18 -12.55 4.69
N SER A 11 -17.13 -12.34 5.47
CA SER A 11 -16.75 -11.07 6.07
C SER A 11 -16.21 -10.10 5.00
N SER A 12 -17.10 -9.56 4.16
CA SER A 12 -16.73 -8.46 3.26
C SER A 12 -16.76 -7.13 4.02
N ASN A 13 -15.64 -6.78 4.65
CA ASN A 13 -15.34 -5.41 5.05
C ASN A 13 -15.14 -4.56 3.78
N LYS A 14 -16.25 -4.21 3.14
CA LYS A 14 -16.30 -3.37 1.94
C LYS A 14 -16.48 -1.94 2.47
N GLU A 15 -15.37 -1.21 2.58
CA GLU A 15 -15.40 0.25 2.82
C GLU A 15 -16.53 0.86 1.97
N LYS A 16 -17.51 1.50 2.64
CA LYS A 16 -18.65 2.15 1.98
C LYS A 16 -18.13 3.24 1.05
N ARG A 17 -17.92 2.92 -0.23
CA ARG A 17 -17.65 3.90 -1.28
C ARG A 17 -18.90 4.79 -1.40
N LEU A 18 -18.76 6.08 -1.09
CA LEU A 18 -19.80 7.09 -1.24
C LEU A 18 -20.43 6.98 -2.63
N ARG A 19 -21.77 7.00 -2.71
CA ARG A 19 -22.49 6.87 -3.98
C ARG A 19 -22.38 8.17 -4.76
N LYS A 20 -22.27 8.10 -6.09
CA LYS A 20 -22.12 9.29 -6.95
C LYS A 20 -23.24 10.33 -6.73
N SER A 21 -24.47 9.84 -6.54
CA SER A 21 -25.65 10.65 -6.25
C SER A 21 -25.66 11.30 -4.86
N GLU A 22 -24.81 10.85 -3.93
CA GLU A 22 -24.65 11.47 -2.61
C GLU A 22 -23.67 12.65 -2.65
N VAL A 23 -22.90 12.77 -3.75
CA VAL A 23 -21.83 13.77 -3.89
C VAL A 23 -22.18 14.82 -4.92
N LEU A 24 -22.64 14.40 -6.11
CA LEU A 24 -22.91 15.31 -7.23
C LEU A 24 -24.39 15.70 -7.29
N THR A 25 -24.63 16.97 -7.60
CA THR A 25 -25.95 17.49 -8.01
C THR A 25 -26.42 16.81 -9.30
N SER A 26 -27.69 16.99 -9.67
CA SER A 26 -28.23 16.48 -10.94
C SER A 26 -27.38 16.90 -12.15
N LYS A 27 -26.99 18.18 -12.21
CA LYS A 27 -26.14 18.70 -13.28
C LYS A 27 -24.71 18.16 -13.22
N GLY A 28 -24.19 17.90 -12.02
CA GLY A 28 -22.93 17.18 -11.83
C GLY A 28 -22.97 15.74 -12.35
N LEU A 29 -24.08 15.02 -12.16
CA LEU A 29 -24.27 13.68 -12.69
C LEU A 29 -24.33 13.67 -14.23
N GLU A 30 -25.00 14.66 -14.83
CA GLU A 30 -25.05 14.84 -16.28
C GLU A 30 -23.66 15.14 -16.87
N LEU A 31 -22.88 16.00 -16.22
CA LEU A 31 -21.48 16.24 -16.60
C LEU A 31 -20.67 14.95 -16.48
N PHE A 32 -20.84 14.20 -15.38
CA PHE A 32 -20.13 12.96 -15.17
C PHE A 32 -20.39 11.94 -16.30
N ASP A 33 -21.64 11.79 -16.71
CA ASP A 33 -21.99 10.91 -17.83
C ASP A 33 -21.46 11.44 -19.17
N THR A 34 -21.45 12.75 -19.38
CA THR A 34 -20.79 13.39 -20.53
C THR A 34 -19.30 12.99 -20.59
N LEU A 35 -18.58 13.10 -19.46
CA LEU A 35 -17.17 12.74 -19.40
C LEU A 35 -16.93 11.24 -19.59
N ARG A 36 -17.86 10.37 -19.15
CA ARG A 36 -17.79 8.94 -19.45
C ARG A 36 -17.88 8.67 -20.95
N GLN A 37 -18.74 9.37 -21.67
CA GLN A 37 -18.87 9.19 -23.11
C GLN A 37 -17.61 9.64 -23.85
N VAL A 38 -17.03 10.78 -23.46
CA VAL A 38 -15.72 11.22 -23.96
C VAL A 38 -14.66 10.15 -23.71
N ARG A 39 -14.61 9.63 -22.47
CA ARG A 39 -13.66 8.57 -22.11
C ARG A 39 -13.82 7.30 -22.95
N ILE A 40 -15.06 6.87 -23.20
CA ILE A 40 -15.34 5.68 -24.03
C ILE A 40 -14.86 5.92 -25.47
N LYS A 41 -15.09 7.12 -26.01
CA LYS A 41 -14.65 7.50 -27.35
C LYS A 41 -13.12 7.46 -27.48
N GLU A 42 -12.40 8.08 -26.55
CA GLU A 42 -10.92 8.09 -26.55
C GLU A 42 -10.35 6.68 -26.34
N ALA A 43 -10.93 5.92 -25.42
CA ALA A 43 -10.52 4.55 -25.16
C ALA A 43 -10.69 3.65 -26.38
N LYS A 44 -11.81 3.81 -27.11
CA LYS A 44 -12.05 3.09 -28.36
C LYS A 44 -11.06 3.48 -29.44
N ALA A 45 -10.71 4.76 -29.56
CA ALA A 45 -9.72 5.24 -30.52
C ALA A 45 -8.32 4.65 -30.27
N GLU A 46 -7.99 4.40 -29.00
CA GLU A 46 -6.70 3.81 -28.61
C GLU A 46 -6.71 2.28 -28.45
N GLY A 47 -7.86 1.63 -28.58
CA GLY A 47 -7.98 0.18 -28.37
C GLY A 47 -7.71 -0.26 -26.93
N VAL A 48 -7.93 0.63 -25.95
CA VAL A 48 -7.70 0.34 -24.52
C VAL A 48 -9.02 0.32 -23.73
N PRO A 49 -9.09 -0.38 -22.59
CA PRO A 49 -10.23 -0.28 -21.70
C PRO A 49 -10.45 1.16 -21.18
N PRO A 50 -11.70 1.67 -21.05
CA PRO A 50 -11.97 3.06 -20.69
C PRO A 50 -11.30 3.58 -19.42
N TYR A 51 -11.16 2.74 -18.39
CA TYR A 51 -10.56 3.14 -17.12
C TYR A 51 -9.06 3.47 -17.23
N ILE A 52 -8.38 3.03 -18.30
CA ILE A 52 -6.97 3.36 -18.56
C ILE A 52 -6.80 4.85 -18.86
N ILE A 53 -7.72 5.44 -19.63
CA ILE A 53 -7.75 6.88 -19.92
C ILE A 53 -7.89 7.66 -18.61
N PHE A 54 -9.03 7.52 -17.93
CA PHE A 54 -9.26 8.06 -16.59
C PHE A 54 -10.14 7.14 -15.75
N SER A 55 -9.82 7.02 -14.46
CA SER A 55 -10.66 6.27 -13.53
C SER A 55 -11.98 7.00 -13.26
N ASP A 56 -13.01 6.29 -12.80
CA ASP A 56 -14.27 6.92 -12.36
C ASP A 56 -14.05 7.94 -11.22
N LYS A 57 -13.06 7.71 -10.36
CA LYS A 57 -12.67 8.65 -9.30
C LYS A 57 -12.13 9.94 -9.91
N THR A 58 -11.32 9.84 -10.95
CA THR A 58 -10.74 10.98 -11.67
C THR A 58 -11.84 11.79 -12.36
N LEU A 59 -12.79 11.14 -13.04
CA LEU A 59 -13.93 11.84 -13.64
C LEU A 59 -14.82 12.54 -12.59
N MET A 60 -15.01 11.92 -11.43
CA MET A 60 -15.74 12.55 -10.32
C MET A 60 -15.01 13.79 -9.79
N ASP A 61 -13.69 13.71 -9.63
CA ASP A 61 -12.89 14.86 -9.19
C ASP A 61 -12.87 15.99 -10.23
N MET A 62 -13.00 15.68 -11.53
CA MET A 62 -13.23 16.69 -12.58
C MET A 62 -14.58 17.40 -12.43
N CYS A 63 -15.65 16.66 -12.10
CA CYS A 63 -16.97 17.26 -11.84
C CYS A 63 -16.95 18.17 -10.60
N ILE A 64 -16.11 17.84 -9.62
CA ILE A 64 -15.95 18.62 -8.39
C ILE A 64 -15.13 19.89 -8.65
N LYS A 65 -13.98 19.76 -9.32
CA LYS A 65 -13.02 20.87 -9.51
C LYS A 65 -13.30 21.74 -10.72
N LEU A 66 -14.06 21.24 -11.71
CA LEU A 66 -14.39 21.93 -12.95
C LEU A 66 -13.19 22.63 -13.63
N PRO A 67 -12.16 21.87 -14.03
CA PRO A 67 -10.95 22.44 -14.63
C PRO A 67 -11.21 23.03 -16.02
N PHE A 68 -10.87 24.31 -16.19
CA PHE A 68 -11.01 25.04 -17.45
C PHE A 68 -9.67 25.33 -18.14
N ASP A 69 -8.56 25.07 -17.45
CA ASP A 69 -7.20 25.24 -17.95
C ASP A 69 -6.27 24.08 -17.54
N LYS A 70 -5.03 24.12 -18.04
CA LYS A 70 -4.00 23.12 -17.74
C LYS A 70 -3.74 22.97 -16.25
N THR A 71 -3.56 24.07 -15.55
CA THR A 71 -3.15 24.10 -14.14
C THR A 71 -4.23 23.47 -13.28
N GLU A 72 -5.49 23.82 -13.52
CA GLU A 72 -6.64 23.24 -12.83
C GLU A 72 -6.79 21.76 -13.16
N MET A 73 -6.58 21.37 -14.42
CA MET A 73 -6.65 19.97 -14.84
C MET A 73 -5.56 19.10 -14.21
N LEU A 74 -4.34 19.64 -14.02
CA LEU A 74 -3.27 18.96 -13.29
C LEU A 74 -3.52 18.84 -11.78
N SER A 75 -4.41 19.69 -11.23
CA SER A 75 -4.83 19.55 -9.82
C SER A 75 -5.81 18.38 -9.61
N VAL A 76 -6.38 17.82 -10.68
CA VAL A 76 -7.32 16.69 -10.62
C VAL A 76 -6.59 15.39 -10.26
N THR A 77 -7.13 14.66 -9.29
CA THR A 77 -6.57 13.41 -8.80
C THR A 77 -6.48 12.34 -9.90
N GLY A 78 -5.26 11.87 -10.16
CA GLY A 78 -4.99 10.86 -11.19
C GLY A 78 -4.77 11.44 -12.59
N VAL A 79 -4.69 12.76 -12.72
CA VAL A 79 -4.16 13.45 -13.89
C VAL A 79 -2.72 13.87 -13.59
N GLY A 80 -1.79 13.39 -14.40
CA GLY A 80 -0.40 13.86 -14.41
C GLY A 80 -0.05 14.36 -15.81
N GLU A 81 1.14 14.93 -15.98
CA GLU A 81 1.58 15.57 -17.24
C GLU A 81 1.31 14.70 -18.47
N TYR A 82 1.74 13.43 -18.46
CA TYR A 82 1.50 12.50 -19.58
C TYR A 82 0.02 12.37 -19.98
N LYS A 83 -0.88 12.25 -19.00
CA LYS A 83 -2.33 12.12 -19.27
C LYS A 83 -2.94 13.46 -19.70
N TYR A 84 -2.43 14.56 -19.16
CA TYR A 84 -2.84 15.88 -19.59
C TYR A 84 -2.46 16.13 -21.06
N GLU A 85 -1.21 15.85 -21.44
CA GLU A 85 -0.74 16.00 -22.81
C GLU A 85 -1.58 15.18 -23.79
N LYS A 86 -1.96 13.97 -23.39
CA LYS A 86 -2.69 13.04 -24.26
C LYS A 86 -4.19 13.30 -24.34
N TYR A 87 -4.84 13.62 -23.22
CA TYR A 87 -6.31 13.72 -23.14
C TYR A 87 -6.83 15.00 -22.48
N GLY A 88 -5.96 15.73 -21.75
CA GLY A 88 -6.35 16.84 -20.89
C GLY A 88 -7.19 17.88 -21.62
N GLN A 89 -6.73 18.32 -22.79
CA GLN A 89 -7.43 19.32 -23.58
C GLN A 89 -8.81 18.85 -24.05
N ILE A 90 -8.96 17.57 -24.41
CA ILE A 90 -10.23 16.98 -24.88
C ILE A 90 -11.28 17.04 -23.77
N PHE A 91 -10.88 16.68 -22.55
CA PHE A 91 -11.78 16.70 -21.39
C PHE A 91 -12.08 18.13 -20.95
N ILE A 92 -11.11 19.05 -20.92
CA ILE A 92 -11.36 20.48 -20.65
C ILE A 92 -12.40 21.03 -21.64
N SER A 93 -12.22 20.77 -22.93
CA SER A 93 -13.17 21.23 -23.95
C SER A 93 -14.58 20.66 -23.75
N ALA A 94 -14.70 19.39 -23.35
CA ALA A 94 -15.99 18.79 -23.03
C ALA A 94 -16.66 19.44 -21.81
N ILE A 95 -15.88 19.72 -20.76
CA ILE A 95 -16.35 20.39 -19.54
C ILE A 95 -16.82 21.79 -19.87
N ARG A 96 -15.98 22.61 -20.53
CA ARG A 96 -16.32 23.99 -20.90
C ARG A 96 -17.56 24.06 -21.77
N LYS A 97 -17.68 23.15 -22.75
CA LYS A 97 -18.87 23.04 -23.60
C LYS A 97 -20.12 22.67 -22.80
N PHE A 98 -20.04 21.70 -21.90
CA PHE A 98 -21.18 21.31 -21.06
C PHE A 98 -21.61 22.45 -20.13
N MET A 99 -20.63 23.17 -19.60
CA MET A 99 -20.84 24.27 -18.66
C MET A 99 -21.19 25.60 -19.33
N ASN A 100 -21.17 25.69 -20.66
CA ASN A 100 -21.24 26.95 -21.41
C ASN A 100 -20.29 28.01 -20.82
N ASP A 101 -19.04 27.61 -20.57
CA ASP A 101 -17.98 28.44 -19.97
C ASP A 101 -18.34 29.09 -18.61
N THR A 102 -19.34 28.56 -17.90
CA THR A 102 -19.76 29.06 -16.59
C THR A 102 -19.27 28.14 -15.47
N LYS A 103 -18.60 28.69 -14.45
CA LYS A 103 -18.21 27.92 -13.26
C LYS A 103 -19.31 28.02 -12.21
N GLU A 104 -19.92 26.89 -11.87
CA GLU A 104 -20.90 26.78 -10.78
C GLU A 104 -20.60 25.54 -9.94
N ASN A 105 -21.12 25.46 -8.72
CA ASN A 105 -20.92 24.31 -7.88
C ASN A 105 -21.80 23.12 -8.32
N LEU A 106 -21.18 21.99 -8.67
CA LEU A 106 -21.87 20.77 -9.11
C LEU A 106 -21.97 19.68 -8.05
N PHE A 107 -21.62 19.97 -6.79
CA PHE A 107 -21.65 19.01 -5.68
C PHE A 107 -22.38 19.56 -4.45
N TYR A 108 -22.79 18.65 -3.55
CA TYR A 108 -23.39 19.02 -2.26
C TYR A 108 -22.32 19.29 -1.22
N GLN A 109 -22.39 20.44 -0.52
CA GLN A 109 -21.36 20.95 0.38
C GLN A 109 -20.97 19.94 1.49
N GLY A 110 -21.96 19.29 2.13
CA GLY A 110 -21.73 18.32 3.20
C GLY A 110 -21.07 17.00 2.75
N ALA A 111 -21.02 16.73 1.44
CA ALA A 111 -20.31 15.56 0.91
C ALA A 111 -18.80 15.80 0.82
N ILE A 112 -18.37 17.07 0.69
CA ILE A 112 -16.95 17.44 0.56
C ILE A 112 -16.28 17.59 1.91
N GLU A 113 -16.95 18.07 2.96
CA GLU A 113 -16.40 18.10 4.33
C GLU A 113 -15.92 16.70 4.77
N ASN A 114 -16.69 15.65 4.44
CA ASN A 114 -16.32 14.24 4.65
C ASN A 114 -15.17 13.74 3.74
N LEU A 115 -14.97 14.37 2.58
CA LEU A 115 -13.86 14.08 1.65
C LEU A 115 -12.60 14.85 2.03
N GLU A 116 -12.73 16.05 2.61
CA GLU A 116 -11.65 16.92 3.08
C GLU A 116 -11.05 16.39 4.39
N GLU A 117 -11.85 15.92 5.35
CA GLU A 117 -11.34 15.20 6.52
C GLU A 117 -10.55 13.93 6.11
N LYS A 118 -10.94 13.29 5.00
CA LYS A 118 -10.23 12.15 4.39
C LYS A 118 -9.07 12.54 3.47
N SER A 119 -8.99 13.78 2.98
CA SER A 119 -7.93 14.26 2.09
C SER A 119 -6.77 14.88 2.86
N VAL A 120 -7.03 15.47 4.04
CA VAL A 120 -5.97 15.88 4.98
C VAL A 120 -5.15 14.66 5.43
N SER A 121 -5.77 13.47 5.53
CA SER A 121 -5.06 12.20 5.79
C SER A 121 -4.44 11.53 4.55
N LYS A 122 -4.64 12.06 3.33
CA LYS A 122 -4.10 11.52 2.06
C LYS A 122 -3.26 12.53 1.27
N SER A 123 -2.64 13.49 1.96
CA SER A 123 -1.74 14.47 1.34
C SER A 123 -0.39 13.85 0.99
N LYS A 124 -0.06 13.89 -0.32
CA LYS A 124 1.16 13.41 -0.99
C LYS A 124 1.44 11.90 -0.83
N HIS A 125 1.44 11.17 -1.95
CA HIS A 125 2.30 9.98 -2.06
C HIS A 125 3.76 10.47 -1.96
N ILE A 126 4.23 10.71 -0.74
CA ILE A 126 5.64 10.72 -0.45
C ILE A 126 6.09 9.31 -0.85
N ARG A 127 6.95 9.21 -1.87
CA ARG A 127 7.58 7.93 -2.21
C ARG A 127 8.36 7.54 -0.97
N LYS A 128 7.85 6.53 -0.26
CA LYS A 128 8.50 6.07 0.96
C LYS A 128 9.90 5.62 0.60
N VAL A 129 10.88 6.12 1.35
CA VAL A 129 12.25 5.64 1.25
C VAL A 129 12.32 4.21 1.75
N ASP A 130 13.34 3.46 1.33
CA ASP A 130 13.60 2.14 1.89
C ASP A 130 13.86 2.25 3.40
N PHE A 131 13.73 1.14 4.10
CA PHE A 131 13.94 1.12 5.54
C PHE A 131 15.43 1.30 5.85
N TYR A 132 15.76 2.24 6.74
CA TYR A 132 17.09 2.44 7.30
C TYR A 132 16.99 2.79 8.79
N LEU A 133 18.08 2.66 9.52
CA LEU A 133 18.13 2.98 10.95
C LEU A 133 18.57 4.44 11.15
N THR A 134 17.67 5.28 11.65
CA THR A 134 18.04 6.63 12.12
C THR A 134 18.72 6.57 13.49
N ASP A 135 19.45 7.62 13.85
CA ASP A 135 20.06 7.72 15.18
C ASP A 135 19.02 7.67 16.32
N GLU A 136 17.85 8.28 16.10
CA GLU A 136 16.73 8.22 17.04
C GLU A 136 16.20 6.80 17.22
N MET A 137 16.07 6.03 16.12
CA MET A 137 15.68 4.62 16.21
C MET A 137 16.73 3.84 16.98
N LYS A 138 18.02 4.00 16.67
CA LYS A 138 19.13 3.31 17.35
C LYS A 138 19.12 3.53 18.87
N GLN A 139 18.81 4.74 19.32
CA GLN A 139 18.72 5.07 20.74
C GLN A 139 17.51 4.42 21.45
N ASN A 140 16.45 4.11 20.71
CA ASN A 140 15.20 3.57 21.26
C ASN A 140 15.06 2.05 21.08
N ILE A 141 15.98 1.38 20.39
CA ILE A 141 16.00 -0.08 20.29
C ILE A 141 16.34 -0.65 21.67
N LYS A 142 15.49 -1.54 22.16
CA LYS A 142 15.69 -2.21 23.44
C LYS A 142 16.02 -3.70 23.20
N PRO A 143 16.89 -4.30 24.03
CA PRO A 143 17.08 -5.75 24.03
C PRO A 143 15.74 -6.45 24.30
N LEU A 144 15.35 -7.37 23.43
CA LEU A 144 14.08 -8.08 23.54
C LEU A 144 14.24 -9.48 24.16
N GLY A 145 15.46 -9.88 24.52
CA GLY A 145 15.77 -11.23 24.98
C GLY A 145 15.71 -12.23 23.84
N LYS A 146 14.96 -13.31 23.98
CA LYS A 146 14.85 -14.37 22.95
C LYS A 146 13.59 -14.18 22.11
N VAL A 147 13.74 -13.73 20.87
CA VAL A 147 12.62 -13.41 19.98
C VAL A 147 12.75 -14.05 18.59
N THR A 148 11.64 -14.18 17.89
CA THR A 148 11.64 -14.55 16.47
C THR A 148 12.02 -13.35 15.59
N ILE A 149 12.46 -13.61 14.35
CA ILE A 149 12.76 -12.54 13.38
C ILE A 149 11.56 -11.60 13.16
N SER A 150 10.33 -12.13 13.18
CA SER A 150 9.11 -11.35 13.02
C SER A 150 8.90 -10.38 14.18
N GLN A 151 9.07 -10.85 15.43
CA GLN A 151 8.96 -10.01 16.62
C GLN A 151 10.01 -8.90 16.64
N PHE A 152 11.25 -9.22 16.27
CA PHE A 152 12.32 -8.23 16.15
C PHE A 152 12.02 -7.19 15.06
N VAL A 153 11.61 -7.64 13.86
CA VAL A 153 11.22 -6.75 12.76
C VAL A 153 10.02 -5.89 13.11
N ASP A 154 9.04 -6.41 13.84
CA ASP A 154 7.88 -5.64 14.30
C ASP A 154 8.28 -4.57 15.32
N HIS A 155 9.22 -4.88 16.23
CA HIS A 155 9.78 -3.89 17.15
C HIS A 155 10.43 -2.73 16.38
N LEU A 156 11.32 -3.02 15.43
CA LEU A 156 11.98 -1.99 14.62
C LEU A 156 10.99 -1.18 13.78
N ASN A 157 9.99 -1.86 13.21
CA ASN A 157 8.95 -1.23 12.45
C ASN A 157 8.05 -0.32 13.30
N GLY A 158 7.92 -0.57 14.60
CA GLY A 158 7.21 0.32 15.51
C GLY A 158 7.94 1.64 15.78
N LEU A 159 9.25 1.69 15.53
CA LEU A 159 10.09 2.88 15.70
C LEU A 159 10.17 3.74 14.42
N ARG A 160 9.69 3.25 13.28
CA ARG A 160 9.83 3.94 11.99
C ARG A 160 8.77 5.03 11.81
N ASP A 161 9.10 6.08 11.06
CA ASP A 161 8.08 6.96 10.50
C ASP A 161 7.32 6.22 9.39
N GLU A 162 6.09 5.79 9.69
CA GLU A 162 5.28 5.03 8.75
C GLU A 162 4.90 5.80 7.49
N LYS A 163 4.92 7.14 7.52
CA LYS A 163 4.60 7.99 6.37
C LYS A 163 5.80 8.14 5.44
N LEU A 164 7.02 8.14 6.00
CA LEU A 164 8.26 8.34 5.25
C LEU A 164 8.92 7.03 4.82
N MET A 165 8.87 5.96 5.62
CA MET A 165 9.67 4.75 5.42
C MET A 165 8.84 3.53 5.03
N LYS A 166 9.36 2.74 4.09
CA LYS A 166 8.84 1.39 3.81
C LYS A 166 9.03 0.50 5.04
N ARG A 167 8.24 -0.56 5.11
CA ARG A 167 8.28 -1.54 6.20
C ARG A 167 9.47 -2.49 5.99
N LEU A 168 10.26 -2.72 7.03
CA LEU A 168 11.25 -3.79 7.05
C LEU A 168 10.53 -5.15 7.04
N THR A 169 10.99 -6.10 6.22
CA THR A 169 10.36 -7.43 6.16
C THR A 169 11.28 -8.50 6.74
N ALA A 170 10.68 -9.45 7.46
CA ALA A 170 11.40 -10.63 7.95
C ALA A 170 12.03 -11.42 6.79
N THR A 171 11.36 -11.49 5.64
CA THR A 171 11.87 -12.16 4.44
C THR A 171 13.16 -11.53 3.95
N SER A 172 13.24 -10.19 3.88
CA SER A 172 14.45 -9.48 3.45
C SER A 172 15.65 -9.84 4.32
N LEU A 173 15.50 -9.79 5.65
CA LEU A 173 16.57 -10.19 6.57
C LEU A 173 16.91 -11.68 6.46
N THR A 174 15.88 -12.54 6.38
CA THR A 174 16.07 -13.99 6.27
C THR A 174 16.85 -14.37 5.01
N SER A 175 16.57 -13.72 3.88
CA SER A 175 17.31 -13.95 2.63
C SER A 175 18.78 -13.56 2.77
N ILE A 176 19.07 -12.39 3.35
CA ILE A 176 20.46 -11.92 3.53
C ILE A 176 21.22 -12.85 4.49
N LEU A 177 20.58 -13.28 5.58
CA LEU A 177 21.19 -14.25 6.50
C LEU A 177 21.47 -15.61 5.83
N LYS A 178 20.66 -16.03 4.84
CA LYS A 178 20.94 -17.23 4.05
C LYS A 178 22.11 -17.02 3.10
N GLU A 179 22.14 -15.88 2.40
CA GLU A 179 23.24 -15.51 1.50
C GLU A 179 24.58 -15.42 2.23
N GLU A 180 24.58 -14.87 3.45
CA GLU A 180 25.77 -14.80 4.31
C GLU A 180 26.05 -16.11 5.08
N GLY A 181 25.24 -17.15 4.89
CA GLY A 181 25.47 -18.50 5.41
C GLY A 181 25.15 -18.71 6.90
N TYR A 182 24.43 -17.79 7.55
CA TYR A 182 23.95 -17.93 8.93
C TYR A 182 22.70 -18.82 9.03
N LEU A 183 21.90 -18.85 7.96
CA LEU A 183 20.72 -19.69 7.83
C LEU A 183 20.83 -20.57 6.59
N LYS A 184 20.16 -21.71 6.58
CA LYS A 184 20.03 -22.57 5.40
C LYS A 184 18.59 -23.05 5.24
N GLU A 185 18.24 -23.44 4.01
CA GLU A 185 16.99 -24.13 3.74
C GLU A 185 17.20 -25.63 3.76
N GLU A 186 16.31 -26.34 4.43
CA GLU A 186 16.27 -27.80 4.45
C GLU A 186 14.86 -28.29 4.13
N PHE A 187 14.76 -29.31 3.28
CA PHE A 187 13.48 -29.92 2.97
C PHE A 187 12.99 -30.77 4.15
N ASN A 188 11.92 -30.33 4.79
CA ASN A 188 11.30 -31.08 5.88
C ASN A 188 10.36 -32.14 5.29
N ARG A 189 10.77 -33.41 5.36
CA ARG A 189 10.01 -34.55 4.83
C ARG A 189 8.66 -34.76 5.52
N LEU A 190 8.54 -34.40 6.80
CA LEU A 190 7.29 -34.52 7.56
C LEU A 190 6.27 -33.46 7.15
N LEU A 191 6.74 -32.25 6.85
CA LEU A 191 5.89 -31.13 6.45
C LEU A 191 5.72 -31.00 4.93
N GLY A 192 6.49 -31.75 4.13
CA GLY A 192 6.47 -31.70 2.67
C GLY A 192 6.89 -30.34 2.08
N ARG A 193 7.70 -29.55 2.82
CA ARG A 193 8.11 -28.20 2.42
C ARG A 193 9.50 -27.86 2.92
N ASN A 194 10.16 -26.87 2.30
CA ASN A 194 11.39 -26.30 2.83
C ASN A 194 11.13 -25.55 4.13
N THR A 195 12.04 -25.70 5.08
CA THR A 195 12.08 -24.99 6.35
C THR A 195 13.43 -24.30 6.51
N VAL A 196 13.44 -23.16 7.18
CA VAL A 196 14.66 -22.45 7.51
C VAL A 196 15.23 -23.03 8.79
N THR A 197 16.53 -23.31 8.79
CA THR A 197 17.29 -23.80 9.94
C THR A 197 18.56 -22.97 10.14
N VAL A 198 19.17 -23.11 11.30
CA VAL A 198 20.37 -22.37 11.73
C VAL A 198 21.62 -23.20 11.37
N THR A 199 22.67 -22.52 10.91
CA THR A 199 24.00 -23.14 10.69
C THR A 199 24.89 -22.94 11.92
N ASP A 200 26.01 -23.65 12.03
CA ASP A 200 26.98 -23.44 13.13
C ASP A 200 27.39 -21.96 13.25
N LYS A 201 27.59 -21.30 12.10
CA LYS A 201 27.85 -19.86 12.02
C LYS A 201 26.70 -19.01 12.58
N GLY A 202 25.45 -19.41 12.34
CA GLY A 202 24.27 -18.79 12.93
C GLY A 202 24.19 -18.99 14.44
N GLU A 203 24.53 -20.19 14.93
CA GLU A 203 24.54 -20.49 16.36
C GLU A 203 25.58 -19.65 17.12
N GLU A 204 26.79 -19.51 16.56
CA GLU A 204 27.84 -18.63 17.10
C GLU A 204 27.39 -17.16 17.20
N LEU A 205 26.49 -16.74 16.31
CA LEU A 205 25.93 -15.40 16.28
C LEU A 205 24.80 -15.19 17.30
N GLY A 206 24.34 -16.24 17.99
CA GLY A 206 23.24 -16.19 18.96
C GLY A 206 21.88 -16.60 18.41
N MET A 207 21.85 -17.30 17.26
CA MET A 207 20.62 -17.88 16.71
C MET A 207 20.43 -19.31 17.22
N SER A 208 19.19 -19.73 17.44
CA SER A 208 18.88 -21.09 17.88
C SER A 208 17.54 -21.55 17.32
N LEU A 209 17.33 -22.86 17.23
CA LEU A 209 16.02 -23.42 16.89
C LEU A 209 15.20 -23.70 18.15
N GLN A 210 13.93 -23.29 18.11
CA GLN A 210 12.93 -23.63 19.11
C GLN A 210 11.76 -24.38 18.46
N THR A 211 11.44 -25.56 18.99
CA THR A 211 10.24 -26.30 18.60
C THR A 211 8.99 -25.66 19.21
N ARG A 212 7.96 -25.49 18.40
CA ARG A 212 6.64 -24.96 18.77
C ARG A 212 5.54 -25.87 18.25
N ILE A 213 4.37 -25.77 18.87
CA ILE A 213 3.18 -26.53 18.50
C ILE A 213 2.16 -25.53 17.95
N SER A 214 1.65 -25.78 16.75
CA SER A 214 0.57 -24.99 16.16
C SER A 214 -0.76 -25.25 16.86
N ASP A 215 -1.75 -24.37 16.68
CA ASP A 215 -3.11 -24.56 17.21
C ASP A 215 -3.76 -25.89 16.77
N LYS A 216 -3.26 -26.49 15.69
CA LYS A 216 -3.69 -27.78 15.14
C LYS A 216 -2.89 -28.97 15.69
N GLY A 217 -2.00 -28.76 16.66
CA GLY A 217 -1.16 -29.79 17.27
C GLY A 217 0.10 -30.17 16.48
N ASN A 218 0.36 -29.55 15.33
CA ASN A 218 1.56 -29.87 14.54
C ASN A 218 2.79 -29.17 15.11
N GLU A 219 3.87 -29.92 15.30
CA GLU A 219 5.18 -29.39 15.65
C GLU A 219 5.86 -28.69 14.47
N TYR A 220 6.50 -27.56 14.75
CA TYR A 220 7.33 -26.83 13.80
C TYR A 220 8.46 -26.13 14.53
N SER A 221 9.60 -25.99 13.86
CA SER A 221 10.74 -25.25 14.40
C SER A 221 10.71 -23.81 13.94
N VAL A 222 11.07 -22.89 14.83
CA VAL A 222 11.27 -21.46 14.53
C VAL A 222 12.66 -21.03 14.97
N VAL A 223 13.27 -20.15 14.19
CA VAL A 223 14.55 -19.54 14.56
C VAL A 223 14.31 -18.45 15.60
N ILE A 224 15.07 -18.51 16.69
CA ILE A 224 15.10 -17.57 17.80
C ILE A 224 16.44 -16.83 17.77
N TYR A 225 16.37 -15.53 17.99
CA TYR A 225 17.48 -14.59 18.00
C TYR A 225 17.58 -14.05 19.42
N ASP A 226 18.73 -14.26 20.07
CA ASP A 226 19.03 -13.63 21.36
C ASP A 226 19.50 -12.18 21.17
N ASP A 227 19.91 -11.52 22.26
CA ASP A 227 20.35 -10.12 22.21
C ASP A 227 21.61 -9.94 21.35
N LYS A 228 22.54 -10.90 21.35
CA LYS A 228 23.75 -10.85 20.50
C LYS A 228 23.38 -10.95 19.02
N ALA A 229 22.47 -11.85 18.68
CA ALA A 229 21.98 -11.97 17.30
C ALA A 229 21.23 -10.70 16.88
N GLN A 230 20.45 -10.10 17.77
CA GLN A 230 19.75 -8.83 17.51
C GLN A 230 20.73 -7.68 17.26
N GLU A 231 21.79 -7.53 18.05
CA GLU A 231 22.85 -6.54 17.82
C GLU A 231 23.45 -6.68 16.42
N TYR A 232 23.72 -7.92 16.00
CA TYR A 232 24.20 -8.17 14.64
C TYR A 232 23.17 -7.81 13.57
N LEU A 233 21.88 -8.10 13.78
CA LEU A 233 20.84 -7.70 12.84
C LEU A 233 20.75 -6.17 12.71
N ILE A 234 20.91 -5.44 13.80
CA ILE A 234 20.98 -3.96 13.78
C ILE A 234 22.17 -3.52 12.93
N PHE A 235 23.35 -4.07 13.18
CA PHE A 235 24.56 -3.79 12.39
C PHE A 235 24.35 -4.10 10.89
N LEU A 236 23.74 -5.24 10.58
CA LEU A 236 23.45 -5.66 9.20
C LEU A 236 22.52 -4.67 8.50
N ILE A 237 21.44 -4.24 9.18
CA ILE A 237 20.49 -3.26 8.64
C ILE A 237 21.17 -1.91 8.41
N ASP A 238 21.98 -1.46 9.37
CA ASP A 238 22.71 -0.20 9.27
C ASP A 238 23.65 -0.20 8.07
N ARG A 239 24.43 -1.28 7.93
CA ARG A 239 25.32 -1.50 6.78
C ARG A 239 24.57 -1.43 5.45
N LEU A 240 23.38 -2.04 5.35
CA LEU A 240 22.58 -2.03 4.12
C LEU A 240 21.99 -0.65 3.80
N GLY A 241 21.65 0.13 4.83
CA GLY A 241 21.17 1.51 4.67
C GLY A 241 22.25 2.45 4.16
N SER A 242 23.51 2.29 4.60
CA SER A 242 24.64 3.14 4.19
C SER A 242 25.07 2.99 2.73
N TYR A 243 24.61 1.98 1.99
CA TYR A 243 24.89 1.81 0.55
C TYR A 243 23.86 2.49 -0.37
N GLN A 244 22.86 3.19 0.19
CA GLN A 244 21.82 3.88 -0.58
C GLN A 244 21.95 5.41 -0.61
N GLU A 245 22.98 5.98 0.03
CA GLU A 245 23.42 7.38 -0.16
C GLU A 245 24.42 7.49 -1.32
#